data_AF-A0AAN5DGM2-F1
#
_entry.id   AF-A0AAN5DGM2-F1
#
_cell.length_a   1.000
_cell.length_b   1.000
_cell.length_c   1.000
_cell.angle_alpha   90.00
_cell.angle_beta   90.00
_cell.angle_gamma   90.00
#
_symmetry.space_group_name_H-M   'P 1'
#
loop_
_entity.id
_entity.type
_entity.pdbx_description
1 polymer ?
#
loop_
_entity_poly.entity_id
_entity_poly.type
_entity_poly.pdbx_seq_one_letter_code
_entity_poly.pdbx_strand_id
1 'polypeptide(L)'
;MSGNVSPPVLIQPETERLIVTYNKISGPLYAIINVIVFFLIIFDPDHRHTKYRRYLLILQFVCMTTDAFITTTSPIVLLRYWIVYSTGIMPFGLTVKTGILIYCILVIEIVIAYTMCVMYCHQEIIPKDSPLRLKSWFHPFIAALN
;
A
#
# COMPACT_ATOMS: atom_id res chain seq x y z
N MET A 1 -2.28 40.48 16.94
CA MET A 1 -1.64 39.15 17.05
C MET A 1 -0.91 38.90 15.75
N SER A 2 0.40 39.17 15.73
CA SER A 2 1.26 38.98 14.55
C SER A 2 1.55 37.48 14.43
N GLY A 3 1.06 36.85 13.37
CA GLY A 3 1.35 35.45 13.10
C GLY A 3 2.82 35.31 12.76
N ASN A 4 3.57 34.56 13.59
CA ASN A 4 4.91 34.10 13.25
C ASN A 4 4.82 33.22 11.99
N VAL A 5 5.02 33.82 10.82
CA VAL A 5 5.20 33.10 9.58
C VAL A 5 6.61 32.50 9.64
N SER A 6 6.68 31.21 9.99
CA SER A 6 7.89 30.41 9.93
C SER A 6 8.55 30.59 8.55
N PRO A 7 9.87 30.82 8.47
CA PRO A 7 10.55 30.94 7.19
C PRO A 7 10.31 29.68 6.34
N PRO A 8 10.21 29.79 5.01
CA PRO A 8 10.06 28.63 4.14
C PRO A 8 11.23 27.67 4.39
N VAL A 9 10.90 26.42 4.72
CA VAL A 9 11.89 25.37 4.97
C VAL A 9 12.62 25.11 3.66
N LEU A 10 13.80 25.73 3.52
CA LEU A 10 14.64 25.59 2.34
C LEU A 10 15.34 24.22 2.42
N ILE A 11 14.73 23.21 1.82
CA ILE A 11 15.42 21.95 1.56
C ILE A 11 16.58 22.27 0.63
N GLN A 12 17.77 21.75 0.95
CA GLN A 12 18.91 21.91 0.06
C GLN A 12 18.53 21.30 -1.30
N PRO A 13 18.73 22.04 -2.40
CA PRO A 13 18.28 21.61 -3.73
C PRO A 13 18.92 20.27 -4.15
N GLU A 14 20.10 19.96 -3.60
CA GLU A 14 20.78 18.69 -3.80
C GLU A 14 20.01 17.51 -3.17
N THR A 15 19.46 17.68 -1.97
CA THR A 15 18.68 16.65 -1.28
C THR A 15 17.40 16.34 -2.02
N GLU A 16 16.68 17.37 -2.47
CA GLU A 16 15.45 17.20 -3.25
C GLU A 16 15.72 16.47 -4.57
N ARG A 17 16.79 16.86 -5.28
CA ARG A 17 17.20 16.20 -6.52
C ARG A 17 17.55 14.73 -6.30
N LEU A 18 18.22 14.40 -5.20
CA LEU A 18 18.57 13.02 -4.85
C LEU A 18 17.31 12.18 -4.58
N ILE A 19 16.36 12.70 -3.79
CA ILE A 19 15.09 12.02 -3.49
C ILE A 19 14.29 11.77 -4.77
N VAL A 20 14.17 12.79 -5.64
CA VAL A 20 13.45 12.66 -6.91
C VAL A 20 14.13 11.64 -7.83
N THR A 21 15.46 11.65 -7.89
CA THR A 21 16.21 10.68 -8.72
C THR A 21 16.05 9.26 -8.19
N TYR A 22 16.11 9.08 -6.87
CA TYR A 22 15.85 7.80 -6.22
C TYR A 22 14.45 7.27 -6.54
N ASN A 23 13.41 8.10 -6.40
CA ASN A 23 12.03 7.70 -6.73
C ASN A 23 11.85 7.33 -8.20
N LYS A 24 12.51 8.06 -9.11
CA LYS A 24 12.46 7.78 -10.56
C LYS A 24 13.08 6.44 -10.94
N ILE A 25 14.04 5.94 -10.17
CA ILE A 25 14.71 4.65 -10.42
C ILE A 25 14.00 3.52 -9.67
N SER A 26 13.71 3.74 -8.39
CA SER A 26 13.09 2.73 -7.53
C SER A 26 11.65 2.41 -7.94
N GLY A 27 10.86 3.42 -8.34
CA GLY A 27 9.46 3.23 -8.74
C GLY A 27 9.29 2.21 -9.87
N PRO A 28 9.95 2.37 -11.03
CA PRO A 28 9.91 1.37 -12.11
C PRO A 28 10.42 -0.01 -11.69
N LEU A 29 11.47 -0.06 -10.86
CA LEU A 29 12.03 -1.32 -10.38
C LEU A 29 11.02 -2.09 -9.51
N TYR A 30 10.37 -1.42 -8.56
CA TYR A 30 9.31 -2.01 -7.74
C TYR A 30 8.09 -2.40 -8.58
N ALA A 31 7.73 -1.61 -9.59
CA ALA A 31 6.65 -1.96 -10.52
C ALA A 31 6.94 -3.28 -11.27
N ILE A 32 8.16 -3.47 -11.77
CA ILE A 32 8.58 -4.72 -12.43
C ILE A 32 8.50 -5.90 -11.47
N ILE A 33 9.05 -5.76 -10.25
CA ILE A 33 9.01 -6.81 -9.23
C ILE A 33 7.56 -7.19 -8.91
N ASN A 34 6.68 -6.20 -8.72
CA ASN A 34 5.28 -6.44 -8.43
C ASN A 34 4.54 -7.17 -9.56
N VAL A 35 4.84 -6.85 -10.81
CA VAL A 35 4.28 -7.55 -11.98
C VAL A 35 4.76 -9.01 -11.99
N ILE A 36 6.04 -9.26 -11.70
CA ILE A 36 6.59 -10.62 -11.61
C ILE A 36 5.87 -11.40 -10.50
N VAL A 37 5.74 -10.82 -9.31
CA VAL A 37 5.03 -11.47 -8.18
C VAL A 37 3.57 -11.73 -8.53
N PHE A 38 2.89 -10.79 -9.18
CA PHE A 38 1.52 -10.98 -9.65
C PHE A 38 1.38 -12.17 -10.60
N PHE A 39 2.28 -12.30 -11.59
CA PHE A 39 2.28 -13.46 -12.48
C PHE A 39 2.63 -14.77 -11.78
N LEU A 40 3.57 -14.75 -10.82
CA LEU A 40 3.87 -15.93 -10.01
C LEU A 40 2.64 -16.43 -9.24
N ILE A 41 1.85 -15.52 -8.66
CA ILE A 41 0.61 -15.88 -7.97
C ILE A 41 -0.43 -16.45 -8.95
N ILE A 42 -0.54 -15.91 -10.17
CA ILE A 42 -1.50 -16.40 -11.17
C ILE A 42 -1.11 -17.79 -11.70
N PHE A 43 0.17 -17.99 -12.01
CA PHE A 43 0.69 -19.22 -12.61
C PHE A 43 1.01 -20.31 -11.58
N ASP A 44 0.75 -20.07 -10.29
CA ASP A 44 0.88 -21.08 -9.26
C ASP A 44 -0.06 -22.28 -9.58
N PRO A 45 0.51 -23.47 -9.86
CA PRO A 45 -0.27 -24.64 -10.27
C PRO A 45 -1.04 -25.28 -9.12
N ASP A 46 -0.86 -24.83 -7.87
CA ASP A 46 -1.57 -25.42 -6.73
C ASP A 46 -3.05 -24.99 -6.69
N HIS A 47 -3.93 -25.92 -7.08
CA HIS A 47 -5.37 -25.73 -7.05
C HIS A 47 -6.01 -25.98 -5.67
N ARG A 48 -5.27 -26.50 -4.68
CA ARG A 48 -5.85 -26.82 -3.36
C ARG A 48 -6.21 -25.59 -2.54
N HIS A 49 -5.52 -24.46 -2.76
CA HIS A 49 -5.70 -23.22 -2.01
C HIS A 49 -6.26 -22.08 -2.88
N THR A 50 -7.25 -22.36 -3.73
CA THR A 50 -7.88 -21.35 -4.60
C THR A 50 -8.39 -20.10 -3.87
N LYS A 51 -8.90 -20.25 -2.63
CA LYS A 51 -9.34 -19.12 -1.80
C LYS A 51 -8.16 -18.27 -1.30
N TYR A 52 -7.09 -18.92 -0.85
CA TYR A 52 -5.85 -18.27 -0.45
C TYR A 52 -5.24 -17.46 -1.59
N ARG A 53 -5.21 -18.05 -2.79
CA ARG A 53 -4.72 -17.39 -4.01
C ARG A 53 -5.51 -16.12 -4.34
N ARG A 54 -6.85 -16.13 -4.14
CA ARG A 54 -7.67 -14.91 -4.30
C ARG A 54 -7.27 -13.83 -3.30
N TYR A 55 -7.04 -14.17 -2.03
CA TYR A 55 -6.58 -13.19 -1.03
C TYR A 55 -5.20 -12.63 -1.37
N LEU A 56 -4.27 -13.47 -1.80
CA LEU A 56 -2.96 -13.03 -2.27
C LEU A 56 -3.05 -12.11 -3.49
N LEU A 57 -3.94 -12.41 -4.44
CA LEU A 57 -4.16 -11.54 -5.62
C LEU A 57 -4.73 -10.18 -5.24
N ILE A 58 -5.69 -10.13 -4.30
CA ILE A 58 -6.24 -8.86 -3.79
C ILE A 58 -5.13 -8.07 -3.09
N LEU A 59 -4.38 -8.72 -2.20
CA LEU A 59 -3.26 -8.10 -1.50
C LEU A 59 -2.25 -7.54 -2.50
N GLN A 60 -1.86 -8.32 -3.51
CA GLN A 60 -0.91 -7.89 -4.54
C GLN A 60 -1.48 -6.72 -5.36
N PHE A 61 -2.76 -6.72 -5.68
CA PHE A 61 -3.41 -5.62 -6.40
C PHE A 61 -3.44 -4.33 -5.58
N VAL A 62 -3.77 -4.41 -4.29
CA VAL A 62 -3.76 -3.24 -3.39
C VAL A 62 -2.32 -2.72 -3.21
N CYS A 63 -1.32 -3.60 -3.05
CA CYS A 63 0.09 -3.22 -2.99
C CYS A 63 0.54 -2.52 -4.28
N MET A 64 0.22 -3.08 -5.45
CA MET A 64 0.53 -2.47 -6.74
C MET A 64 -0.09 -1.09 -6.91
N THR A 65 -1.36 -0.94 -6.51
CA THR A 65 -2.07 0.34 -6.55
C THR A 65 -1.41 1.36 -5.63
N THR A 66 -0.98 0.92 -4.44
CA THR A 66 -0.30 1.76 -3.45
C THR A 66 1.07 2.20 -3.96
N ASP A 67 1.86 1.29 -4.53
CA ASP A 67 3.18 1.62 -5.09
C ASP A 67 3.06 2.57 -6.29
N ALA A 68 2.07 2.38 -7.16
CA ALA A 68 1.79 3.29 -8.26
C ALA A 68 1.40 4.69 -7.74
N PHE A 69 0.59 4.75 -6.69
CA PHE A 69 0.17 5.99 -6.05
C PHE A 69 1.34 6.73 -5.40
N ILE A 70 2.21 6.03 -4.66
CA ILE A 70 3.42 6.60 -4.05
C ILE A 70 4.38 7.10 -5.12
N THR A 71 4.61 6.30 -6.18
CA THR A 71 5.54 6.66 -7.25
C THR A 71 5.08 7.93 -7.98
N THR A 72 3.78 8.02 -8.26
CA THR A 72 3.18 9.15 -8.99
C THR A 72 3.13 10.42 -8.15
N THR A 73 2.73 10.29 -6.87
CA THR A 73 2.61 11.42 -5.95
C THR A 73 3.99 11.86 -5.44
N SER A 74 4.93 10.93 -5.27
CA SER A 74 6.25 11.15 -4.65
C SER A 74 6.14 12.02 -3.39
N PRO A 75 5.40 11.57 -2.35
CA PRO A 75 5.21 12.36 -1.14
C PRO A 75 6.53 12.47 -0.38
N ILE A 76 6.95 13.70 -0.07
CA ILE A 76 8.14 13.96 0.74
C ILE A 76 7.68 14.39 2.13
N VAL A 77 8.10 13.64 3.15
CA VAL A 77 7.77 13.90 4.55
C VAL A 77 9.00 14.43 5.27
N LEU A 78 8.93 15.67 5.75
CA LEU A 78 9.97 16.26 6.60
C LEU A 78 9.63 16.02 8.06
N LEU A 79 10.12 14.91 8.61
CA LEU A 79 9.87 14.50 10.00
C LEU A 79 10.24 15.58 11.03
N ARG A 80 11.32 16.35 10.79
CA ARG A 80 11.76 17.40 11.72
C ARG A 80 10.77 18.55 11.86
N TYR A 81 10.00 18.83 10.81
CA TYR A 81 9.07 19.97 10.76
C TYR A 81 7.61 19.55 10.67
N TRP A 82 7.32 18.25 10.60
CA TRP A 82 5.97 17.70 10.39
C TRP A 82 5.27 18.27 9.14
N ILE A 83 6.05 18.58 8.10
CA ILE A 83 5.54 19.09 6.83
C ILE A 83 5.56 17.96 5.80
N VAL A 84 4.44 17.78 5.12
CA VAL A 84 4.31 16.86 3.99
C VAL A 84 3.98 17.68 2.75
N TYR A 85 4.75 17.49 1.70
CA TYR A 85 4.48 18.08 0.41
C TYR A 85 4.72 17.03 -0.69
N SER A 86 4.19 17.33 -1.88
CA SER A 86 4.25 16.44 -3.04
C SER A 86 5.06 17.12 -4.13
N THR A 87 6.11 16.45 -4.61
CA THR A 87 6.88 16.89 -5.77
C THR A 87 6.40 16.24 -7.06
N GLY A 88 5.59 15.19 -6.95
CA GLY A 88 5.02 14.46 -8.08
C GLY A 88 3.74 15.09 -8.63
N ILE A 89 3.18 14.42 -9.64
CA ILE A 89 1.91 14.81 -10.24
C ILE A 89 0.81 14.32 -9.31
N MET A 90 -0.01 15.22 -8.77
CA MET A 90 -1.24 14.81 -8.10
C MET A 90 -2.29 14.49 -9.15
N PRO A 91 -2.65 13.20 -9.31
CA PRO A 91 -3.64 12.83 -10.31
C PRO A 91 -4.99 13.46 -9.92
N PHE A 92 -5.77 13.88 -10.93
CA PHE A 92 -7.14 14.37 -10.78
C PHE A 92 -7.32 15.68 -10.00
N GLY A 93 -6.27 16.50 -9.86
CA GLY A 93 -6.38 17.77 -9.12
C GLY A 93 -6.64 17.58 -7.62
N LEU A 94 -6.28 16.42 -7.07
CA LEU A 94 -6.41 16.12 -5.66
C LEU A 94 -5.50 17.01 -4.82
N THR A 95 -5.99 17.42 -3.65
CA THR A 95 -5.16 18.16 -2.68
C THR A 95 -4.20 17.22 -1.95
N VAL A 96 -3.08 17.75 -1.47
CA VAL A 96 -2.09 16.98 -0.67
C VAL A 96 -2.74 16.28 0.53
N LYS A 97 -3.70 16.94 1.18
CA LYS A 97 -4.46 16.38 2.31
C LYS A 97 -5.24 15.14 1.89
N THR A 98 -5.93 15.21 0.76
CA THR A 98 -6.68 14.07 0.21
C THR A 98 -5.74 12.94 -0.18
N GLY A 99 -4.58 13.26 -0.77
CA GLY A 99 -3.59 12.25 -1.13
C GLY A 99 -3.04 11.46 0.08
N ILE A 100 -2.76 12.14 1.19
CA ILE A 100 -2.34 11.48 2.44
C ILE A 100 -3.45 10.58 2.98
N LEU A 101 -4.71 11.04 2.95
CA LEU A 101 -5.84 10.25 3.42
C LEU A 101 -6.05 8.97 2.58
N ILE A 102 -5.96 9.08 1.25
CA ILE A 102 -6.00 7.93 0.34
C ILE A 102 -4.87 6.95 0.66
N TYR A 103 -3.65 7.46 0.86
CA TYR A 103 -2.51 6.63 1.24
C TYR A 103 -2.74 5.88 2.56
N CYS A 104 -3.25 6.55 3.59
CA CYS A 104 -3.57 5.90 4.86
C CYS A 104 -4.63 4.78 4.69
N ILE A 105 -5.67 5.03 3.89
CA ILE A 105 -6.69 4.01 3.59
C ILE A 105 -6.05 2.80 2.89
N LEU A 106 -5.21 3.04 1.88
CA LEU A 106 -4.51 1.98 1.16
C LEU A 106 -3.62 1.15 2.09
N VAL A 107 -2.88 1.78 3.00
CA VAL A 107 -2.06 1.07 4.00
C VAL A 107 -2.93 0.22 4.93
N ILE A 108 -4.08 0.75 5.38
CA ILE A 108 -5.02 0.00 6.21
C ILE A 108 -5.55 -1.23 5.45
N GLU A 109 -5.92 -1.07 4.18
CA GLU A 109 -6.35 -2.18 3.32
C GLU A 109 -5.26 -3.25 3.15
N ILE A 110 -3.99 -2.85 2.98
CA ILE A 110 -2.85 -3.78 2.96
C ILE A 110 -2.76 -4.56 4.27
N VAL A 111 -2.83 -3.89 5.41
CA VAL A 111 -2.75 -4.54 6.73
C VAL A 111 -3.91 -5.52 6.93
N ILE A 112 -5.11 -5.14 6.53
CA ILE A 112 -6.30 -6.00 6.62
C ILE A 112 -6.13 -7.22 5.70
N ALA A 113 -5.81 -7.02 4.42
CA ALA A 113 -5.61 -8.09 3.46
C ALA A 113 -4.49 -9.05 3.88
N TYR A 114 -3.39 -8.51 4.42
CA TYR A 114 -2.30 -9.31 4.98
C TYR A 114 -2.76 -10.15 6.18
N THR A 115 -3.49 -9.53 7.11
CA THR A 115 -4.04 -10.23 8.28
C THR A 115 -4.97 -11.36 7.84
N MET A 116 -5.78 -11.15 6.79
CA MET A 116 -6.65 -12.18 6.22
C MET A 116 -5.86 -13.36 5.63
N CYS A 117 -4.77 -13.10 4.90
CA CYS A 117 -3.88 -14.14 4.41
C CYS A 117 -3.29 -14.97 5.57
N VAL A 118 -2.76 -14.29 6.59
CA VAL A 118 -2.18 -14.95 7.78
C VAL A 118 -3.22 -15.79 8.52
N MET A 119 -4.42 -15.24 8.73
CA MET A 119 -5.51 -15.96 9.38
C MET A 119 -5.98 -17.18 8.58
N TYR A 120 -6.06 -17.07 7.25
CA TYR A 120 -6.40 -18.21 6.39
C TYR A 120 -5.39 -19.35 6.55
N CYS A 121 -4.09 -19.04 6.47
CA CYS A 121 -3.03 -20.03 6.71
C CYS A 121 -3.14 -20.66 8.10
N HIS A 122 -3.39 -19.84 9.12
CA HIS A 122 -3.50 -20.31 10.49
C HIS A 122 -4.74 -21.19 10.72
N GLN A 123 -5.85 -20.90 10.05
CA GLN A 123 -7.07 -21.72 10.11
C GLN A 123 -6.93 -23.08 9.42
N GLU A 124 -6.03 -23.17 8.44
CA GLU A 124 -5.74 -24.43 7.75
C GLU A 124 -4.95 -25.40 8.63
N ILE A 125 -4.08 -24.86 9.50
CA ILE A 125 -3.25 -25.63 10.44
C ILE A 125 -4.05 -26.07 11.69
N ILE A 126 -5.04 -25.29 12.10
CA ILE A 126 -5.83 -25.57 13.32
C ILE A 126 -6.85 -26.70 13.07
N PRO A 127 -6.95 -27.72 13.96
CA PRO A 127 -7.96 -28.78 13.85
C PRO A 127 -9.39 -28.22 13.91
N LYS A 128 -10.30 -28.84 13.17
CA LYS A 128 -11.65 -28.32 12.90
C LYS A 128 -12.49 -28.05 14.15
N ASP A 129 -12.17 -28.70 15.26
CA ASP A 129 -12.91 -28.64 16.52
C ASP A 129 -12.33 -27.64 17.54
N SER A 130 -11.27 -26.91 17.18
CA SER A 130 -10.65 -25.96 18.11
C SER A 130 -11.52 -24.71 18.33
N PRO A 131 -11.72 -24.25 19.58
CA PRO A 131 -12.47 -23.03 19.90
C PRO A 131 -11.77 -21.75 19.40
N LEU A 132 -10.50 -21.84 19.01
CA LEU A 132 -9.71 -20.72 18.47
C LEU A 132 -9.99 -20.47 16.97
N ARG A 133 -10.85 -21.28 16.34
CA ARG A 133 -11.14 -21.16 14.91
C ARG A 133 -12.23 -20.11 14.68
N LEU A 134 -11.81 -18.95 14.15
CA LEU A 134 -12.72 -17.84 13.85
C LEU A 134 -13.76 -18.25 12.78
N LYS A 135 -15.05 -18.30 13.16
CA LYS A 135 -16.13 -18.84 12.31
C LYS A 135 -16.61 -17.91 11.20
N SER A 136 -16.45 -16.59 11.34
CA SER A 136 -16.86 -15.60 10.35
C SER A 136 -16.12 -14.28 10.60
N TRP A 137 -15.45 -13.75 9.58
CA TRP A 137 -14.92 -12.39 9.60
C TRP A 137 -15.51 -11.64 8.42
N PHE A 138 -16.19 -10.52 8.69
CA PHE A 138 -17.00 -9.80 7.72
C PHE A 138 -16.18 -8.64 7.15
N HIS A 139 -15.61 -8.80 5.96
CA HIS A 139 -15.02 -7.70 5.20
C HIS A 139 -15.84 -7.40 3.94
N PRO A 140 -16.24 -6.14 3.70
CA PRO A 140 -17.12 -5.78 2.59
C PRO A 140 -16.54 -6.14 1.21
N PHE A 141 -15.22 -6.06 1.03
CA PHE A 141 -14.56 -6.44 -0.22
C PHE A 141 -14.62 -7.95 -0.54
N ILE A 142 -14.71 -8.80 0.49
CA ILE A 142 -14.81 -10.25 0.30
C ILE A 142 -16.26 -10.66 -0.01
N ALA A 143 -17.23 -9.95 0.54
CA ALA A 143 -18.65 -10.13 0.21
C ALA A 143 -18.96 -9.80 -1.26
N ALA A 144 -18.19 -8.88 -1.87
CA ALA A 144 -18.31 -8.57 -3.30
C ALA A 144 -17.69 -9.63 -4.23
N LEU A 145 -16.92 -10.59 -3.70
CA LEU A 145 -16.17 -11.60 -4.45
C LEU A 145 -16.71 -13.03 -4.30
N ASN A 146 -17.73 -13.23 -3.45
CA ASN A 146 -18.49 -14.48 -3.30
C ASN A 146 -19.82 -14.38 -4.04
#